data_AF-A0A757YZ89-F1
#
_entry.id   AF-A0A757YZ89-F1
#
_cell.length_a   1.000
_cell.length_b   1.000
_cell.length_c   1.000
_cell.angle_alpha   90.00
_cell.angle_beta   90.00
_cell.angle_gamma   90.00
#
_symmetry.space_group_name_H-M   'P 1'
#
loop_
_entity.id
_entity.type
_entity.pdbx_description
1 polymer ?
#
loop_
_entity_poly.entity_id
_entity_poly.type
_entity_poly.pdbx_seq_one_letter_code
_entity_poly.pdbx_strand_id
1 'polypeptide(L)' 'MPELPEVETSRRGIEPHLVGATILHAHIRNGRLRWPVSDEIYRLSDTPVLSVQRRAKYLLLELPDGWIIIHLGMSGSLRI' A
#
# COMPACT_ATOMS: atom_id res chain seq x y z
N MET A 1 -5.41 -7.16 15.18
CA MET A 1 -5.05 -8.02 14.05
C MET A 1 -6.13 -7.84 13.00
N PRO A 2 -5.90 -7.02 11.96
CA PRO A 2 -6.85 -6.90 10.88
C PRO A 2 -7.03 -8.26 10.20
N GLU A 3 -8.26 -8.76 10.16
CA GLU A 3 -8.63 -9.96 9.43
C GLU A 3 -9.05 -9.59 8.00
N LEU A 4 -9.50 -10.59 7.23
CA LEU A 4 -9.93 -10.37 5.85
C LEU A 4 -10.99 -9.25 5.72
N PRO A 5 -12.02 -9.15 6.58
CA PRO A 5 -13.02 -8.08 6.48
C PRO A 5 -12.42 -6.69 6.68
N GLU A 6 -11.53 -6.49 7.65
CA GLU A 6 -10.91 -5.19 7.93
C GLU A 6 -9.94 -4.78 6.83
N VAL A 7 -9.21 -5.74 6.25
CA VAL A 7 -8.34 -5.48 5.10
C VAL A 7 -9.18 -5.09 3.88
N GLU A 8 -10.32 -5.76 3.63
CA GLU A 8 -11.25 -5.39 2.55
C GLU A 8 -11.89 -4.01 2.77
N THR A 9 -12.27 -3.70 4.01
CA THR A 9 -12.77 -2.36 4.37
C THR A 9 -11.71 -1.29 4.11
N SER A 10 -10.44 -1.56 4.47
CA SER A 10 -9.32 -0.65 4.18
C SER A 10 -9.11 -0.48 2.67
N ARG A 11 -9.15 -1.58 1.90
CA ARG A 11 -9.04 -1.58 0.43
C ARG A 11 -10.07 -0.64 -0.19
N ARG A 12 -11.35 -0.83 0.16
CA ARG A 12 -12.47 0.00 -0.32
C ARG A 12 -12.37 1.45 0.13
N GLY A 13 -11.84 1.70 1.33
CA GLY A 13 -11.67 3.03 1.88
C GLY A 13 -10.61 3.86 1.15
N ILE A 14 -9.49 3.24 0.73
CA ILE A 14 -8.40 3.96 0.07
C ILE A 14 -8.53 4.01 -1.46
N GLU A 15 -9.14 2.99 -2.08
CA GLU A 15 -9.30 2.88 -3.54
C GLU A 15 -9.78 4.17 -4.22
N PRO A 16 -10.88 4.82 -3.81
CA PRO A 16 -11.39 6.01 -4.51
C PRO A 16 -10.47 7.24 -4.39
N HIS A 17 -9.52 7.23 -3.46
CA HIS A 17 -8.56 8.31 -3.25
C HIS A 17 -7.22 8.07 -3.94
N LEU A 18 -6.91 6.81 -4.28
CA LEU A 18 -5.63 6.42 -4.84
C LEU A 18 -5.71 6.12 -6.34
N VAL A 19 -6.74 5.41 -6.82
CA VAL A 19 -6.81 5.00 -8.23
C VAL A 19 -6.88 6.23 -9.14
N GLY A 20 -5.98 6.31 -10.11
CA GLY A 20 -5.82 7.45 -11.01
C GLY A 20 -5.02 8.62 -10.43
N ALA A 21 -4.72 8.62 -9.13
CA ALA A 21 -3.79 9.57 -8.52
C ALA A 21 -2.33 9.17 -8.80
N THR A 22 -1.42 10.15 -8.64
CA THR A 22 0.02 9.94 -8.83
C THR A 22 0.74 10.05 -7.49
N ILE A 23 1.54 9.03 -7.17
CA ILE A 23 2.46 9.04 -6.03
C ILE A 23 3.64 9.92 -6.42
N LEU A 24 3.73 11.12 -5.82
CA LEU A 24 4.85 12.04 -6.07
C LEU A 24 6.15 11.53 -5.45
N HIS A 25 6.09 11.01 -4.23
CA HIS A 25 7.21 10.39 -3.53
C HIS A 25 6.72 9.63 -2.28
N ALA A 26 7.57 8.78 -1.70
CA ALA A 26 7.32 8.12 -0.42
C ALA A 26 8.21 8.70 0.68
N HIS A 27 7.61 9.10 1.80
CA HIS A 27 8.36 9.55 2.98
C HIS A 27 8.34 8.48 4.08
N ILE A 28 9.47 7.76 4.23
CA ILE A 28 9.60 6.63 5.16
C ILE A 28 10.37 7.07 6.40
N ARG A 29 9.69 7.17 7.55
CA ARG A 29 10.32 7.52 8.84
C ARG A 29 10.96 6.33 9.56
N ASN A 30 10.46 5.12 9.31
CA ASN A 30 11.01 3.89 9.85
C ASN A 30 10.82 2.75 8.85
N GLY A 31 11.90 2.34 8.19
CA GLY A 31 11.90 1.23 7.24
C GLY A 31 12.05 -0.15 7.86
N ARG A 32 12.25 -0.27 9.18
CA ARG A 32 12.50 -1.55 9.87
C ARG A 32 11.18 -2.20 10.30
N LEU A 33 10.38 -2.64 9.33
CA LEU A 33 9.15 -3.41 9.57
C LEU A 33 9.49 -4.91 9.76
N ARG A 34 8.48 -5.80 9.66
CA ARG A 34 8.70 -7.27 9.72
C ARG A 34 9.78 -7.71 8.74
N TRP A 35 9.76 -7.13 7.54
CA TRP A 35 10.88 -7.10 6.61
C TRP A 35 11.26 -5.64 6.38
N PRO A 36 12.54 -5.34 6.05
CA PRO A 36 12.91 -4.02 5.62
C PRO A 36 12.02 -3.55 4.47
N VAL A 37 11.61 -2.28 4.48
CA VAL A 37 10.96 -1.65 3.32
C VAL A 37 11.92 -1.72 2.14
N SER A 38 11.41 -2.12 0.97
CA SER A 38 12.22 -2.33 -0.24
C SER A 38 12.80 -1.02 -0.78
N ASP A 39 13.98 -1.09 -1.40
CA ASP A 39 14.69 0.07 -1.98
C ASP A 39 13.91 0.76 -3.11
N GLU A 40 13.02 0.03 -3.78
CA GLU A 40 12.11 0.56 -4.80
C GLU A 40 11.14 1.58 -4.21
N ILE A 41 10.68 1.38 -2.96
CA ILE A 41 9.73 2.30 -2.32
C ILE A 41 10.40 3.65 -2.04
N TYR A 42 11.68 3.66 -1.65
CA TYR A 42 12.45 4.90 -1.46
C TYR A 42 12.70 5.66 -2.76
N ARG A 43 12.64 4.97 -3.90
CA ARG A 43 12.87 5.52 -5.24
C ARG A 43 11.59 5.90 -5.99
N LEU A 44 10.41 5.68 -5.38
CA LEU A 44 9.14 6.07 -5.99
C LEU A 44 9.12 7.57 -6.27
N SER A 45 8.85 7.91 -7.53
CA SER A 45 8.63 9.28 -8.00
C SER A 45 7.61 9.25 -9.12
N ASP A 46 6.69 10.20 -9.10
CA ASP A 46 5.73 10.47 -10.18
C ASP A 46 5.04 9.23 -10.77
N THR A 47 4.69 8.26 -9.90
CA THR A 47 4.18 6.96 -10.33
C THR A 47 2.66 6.88 -10.16
N PRO A 48 1.87 6.63 -11.23
CA PRO A 48 0.42 6.52 -11.12
C PRO A 48 0.00 5.22 -10.43
N VAL A 49 -1.09 5.27 -9.65
CA VAL A 49 -1.74 4.07 -9.10
C VAL A 49 -2.83 3.61 -10.06
N LEU A 50 -2.69 2.40 -10.58
CA LEU A 50 -3.57 1.82 -11.59
C LEU A 50 -4.76 1.10 -10.96
N SER A 51 -4.55 0.38 -9.86
CA SER A 51 -5.60 -0.32 -9.13
C SER A 51 -5.24 -0.58 -7.67
N VAL A 52 -6.25 -0.85 -6.83
CA VAL A 52 -6.08 -1.27 -5.44
C VAL A 52 -6.78 -2.60 -5.21
N GLN A 53 -6.00 -3.66 -5.12
CA GLN A 53 -6.50 -5.03 -4.97
C GLN A 53 -6.20 -5.59 -3.58
N ARG A 54 -6.78 -6.76 -3.29
CA ARG A 54 -6.50 -7.50 -2.06
C ARG A 54 -6.31 -8.98 -2.38
N ARG A 55 -5.27 -9.57 -1.80
CA ARG A 55 -5.06 -11.03 -1.78
C ARG A 55 -4.83 -11.47 -0.33
N ALA A 56 -5.72 -12.32 0.19
CA ALA A 56 -5.71 -12.67 1.61
C ALA A 56 -5.64 -11.40 2.50
N LYS A 57 -4.66 -11.30 3.39
CA LYS A 57 -4.45 -10.15 4.29
C LYS A 57 -3.49 -9.09 3.73
N TYR A 58 -3.21 -9.15 2.44
CA TYR A 58 -2.34 -8.19 1.74
C TYR A 58 -3.17 -7.25 0.88
N LEU A 59 -2.88 -5.96 0.99
CA LEU A 59 -3.30 -4.95 0.01
C LEU A 59 -2.23 -4.85 -1.08
N LEU A 60 -2.68 -4.62 -2.29
CA LEU A 60 -1.86 -4.61 -3.49
C LEU A 60 -2.16 -3.32 -4.25
N LEU A 61 -1.18 -2.41 -4.34
CA LEU A 61 -1.27 -1.24 -5.21
C LEU A 61 -0.58 -1.58 -6.52
N GLU A 62 -1.33 -1.56 -7.61
CA GLU A 62 -0.80 -1.78 -8.96
C GLU A 62 -0.18 -0.49 -9.49
N LEU A 63 1.06 -0.58 -9.95
CA LEU A 63 1.82 0.48 -10.59
C LEU A 63 2.25 0.03 -11.99
N PRO A 64 2.68 0.93 -12.89
CA PRO A 64 3.12 0.55 -14.24
C PRO A 64 4.23 -0.52 -14.25
N ASP A 65 5.20 -0.42 -13.34
CA ASP A 65 6.39 -1.27 -13.32
C ASP A 65 6.34 -2.37 -12.24
N GLY A 66 5.21 -2.53 -11.54
CA GLY A 66 5.10 -3.55 -10.50
C GLY A 66 4.01 -3.29 -9.46
N TRP A 67 4.24 -3.80 -8.24
CA TRP A 67 3.24 -3.79 -7.17
C TRP A 67 3.83 -3.35 -5.85
N ILE A 68 3.10 -2.52 -5.10
CA ILE A 68 3.36 -2.31 -3.67
C ILE A 68 2.51 -3.29 -2.88
N ILE A 69 3.15 -4.14 -2.08
CA ILE A 69 2.48 -5.12 -1.23
C ILE A 69 2.49 -4.61 0.21
N ILE A 70 1.30 -4.44 0.78
CA ILE A 70 1.12 -3.90 2.14
C ILE A 70 0.48 -4.97 3.02
N HIS A 71 1.12 -5.27 4.15
CA HIS A 71 0.58 -6.17 5.19
C HIS A 71 0.50 -5.43 6.53
N LEU A 72 -0.70 -5.35 7.11
CA LEU A 72 -0.95 -4.56 8.32
C LEU A 72 -0.43 -5.23 9.61
N GLY A 73 -0.07 -6.52 9.55
CA GLY A 73 0.41 -7.22 10.74
C GLY A 73 -0.66 -7.28 11.82
N MET A 74 -0.28 -7.05 13.09
CA MET A 74 -1.23 -7.10 14.20
C MET A 74 -1.88 -5.75 14.50
N SER A 75 -1.15 -4.64 14.30
CA SER A 75 -1.52 -3.29 14.75
C SER A 75 -1.46 -2.21 13.66
N GLY A 76 -1.11 -2.56 12.42
CA GLY A 76 -1.05 -1.61 11.32
C GLY A 76 -2.44 -1.08 10.93
N SER A 77 -2.46 0.15 10.44
CA SER A 77 -3.66 0.82 9.90
C SER A 77 -3.28 1.73 8.73
N LEU A 78 -4.23 2.00 7.84
CA LEU A 78 -4.09 2.94 6.73
C LEU A 78 -5.11 4.06 6.87
N ARG A 79 -4.75 5.28 6.43
CA ARG A 79 -5.57 6.49 6.48
C ARG A 79 -5.27 7.33 5.23
N ILE A 80 -6.28 8.06 4.77
CA ILE A 80 -6.18 9.14 3.77
C ILE A 80 -6.32 10.46 4.52
#